data_AF-A0A672KZ95-F1
#
_entry.id   AF-A0A672KZ95-F1
#
_cell.length_a   1.000
_cell.length_b   1.000
_cell.length_c   1.000
_cell.angle_alpha   90.00
_cell.angle_beta   90.00
_cell.angle_gamma   90.00
#
_symmetry.space_group_name_H-M   'P 1'
#
loop_
_entity.id
_entity.type
_entity.pdbx_description
1 polymer ?
#
loop_
_entity_poly.entity_id
_entity_poly.type
_entity_poly.pdbx_seq_one_letter_code
_entity_poly.pdbx_strand_id
1 'polypeptide(L)'
;MRVHTGEKPYTCHQCGKCFTQSVHVKEHMSIHTGEKPYKCSHCNKRFDRSGDLKKHERIHIGVKPYKCSHCNKRFSHSSSLKTHERIHTGCSHCDKRFSVSSNLKTHERIHTGEKPYHCTACGKCFNRSSALHSHTKSIHSK
;
A
#
# COMPACT_ATOMS: atom_id res chain seq x y z
N MET A 1 -0.07 -24.82 23.58
CA MET A 1 -0.78 -24.19 22.45
C MET A 1 -1.30 -22.83 22.91
N ARG A 2 -0.88 -21.73 22.27
CA ARG A 2 -1.38 -20.39 22.62
C ARG A 2 -2.61 -20.13 21.75
N VAL A 3 -3.79 -20.37 22.31
CA VAL A 3 -5.07 -20.21 21.62
C VAL A 3 -5.24 -18.74 21.28
N HIS A 4 -5.31 -18.41 19.99
CA HIS A 4 -5.55 -17.06 19.52
C HIS A 4 -7.07 -16.86 19.48
N THR A 5 -7.68 -16.51 20.62
CA THR A 5 -9.15 -16.38 20.76
C THR A 5 -9.74 -15.21 19.97
N GLY A 6 -8.91 -14.39 19.31
CA GLY A 6 -9.37 -13.25 18.51
C GLY A 6 -10.05 -12.14 19.33
N GLU A 7 -10.18 -12.31 20.64
CA GLU A 7 -10.78 -11.35 21.55
C GLU A 7 -9.98 -10.05 21.52
N LYS A 8 -10.69 -8.94 21.34
CA LYS A 8 -10.15 -7.58 21.28
C LYS A 8 -10.69 -6.77 22.47
N PRO A 9 -10.25 -7.07 23.71
CA PRO A 9 -10.83 -6.48 24.91
C PRO A 9 -10.49 -5.00 25.09
N TYR A 10 -9.54 -4.47 24.31
CA TYR A 10 -9.10 -3.09 24.45
C TYR A 10 -9.71 -2.21 23.36
N THR A 11 -10.59 -1.30 23.73
CA THR A 11 -11.32 -0.44 22.79
C THR A 11 -10.87 1.01 22.88
N CYS A 12 -10.67 1.65 21.73
CA CYS A 12 -10.46 3.08 21.63
C CYS A 12 -11.79 3.81 21.86
N HIS A 13 -11.84 4.69 22.85
CA HIS A 13 -13.07 5.39 23.23
C HIS A 13 -13.45 6.50 22.22
N GLN A 14 -12.50 6.98 21.41
CA GLN A 14 -12.74 8.04 20.44
C GLN A 14 -13.27 7.54 19.09
N CYS A 15 -12.86 6.34 18.64
CA CYS A 15 -13.28 5.80 17.35
C CYS A 15 -13.86 4.38 17.38
N GLY A 16 -14.00 3.79 18.57
CA GLY A 16 -14.58 2.45 18.77
C GLY A 16 -13.71 1.30 18.25
N LYS A 17 -12.49 1.55 17.76
CA LYS A 17 -11.60 0.47 17.28
C LYS A 17 -11.16 -0.43 18.43
N CYS A 18 -11.30 -1.73 18.24
CA CYS A 18 -10.88 -2.74 19.22
C CYS A 18 -9.53 -3.37 18.85
N PHE A 19 -8.74 -3.67 19.88
CA PHE A 19 -7.38 -4.19 19.81
C PHE A 19 -7.21 -5.36 20.78
N THR A 20 -6.30 -6.27 20.43
CA THR A 20 -5.99 -7.46 21.21
C THR A 20 -5.05 -7.19 22.40
N GLN A 21 -4.36 -6.04 22.40
CA GLN A 21 -3.38 -5.69 23.45
C GLN A 21 -3.51 -4.20 23.81
N SER A 22 -3.34 -3.88 25.10
CA SER A 22 -3.41 -2.52 25.62
C SER A 22 -2.36 -1.58 25.00
N VAL A 23 -1.15 -2.10 24.74
CA VAL A 23 -0.06 -1.35 24.09
C VAL A 23 -0.48 -0.83 22.71
N HIS A 24 -1.26 -1.60 21.96
CA HIS A 24 -1.74 -1.18 20.63
C HIS A 24 -2.80 -0.09 20.73
N VAL A 25 -3.64 -0.07 21.77
CA VAL A 25 -4.57 1.05 22.01
C VAL A 25 -3.81 2.31 22.37
N LYS A 26 -2.82 2.21 23.27
CA LYS A 26 -1.99 3.35 23.67
C LYS A 26 -1.25 3.95 22.48
N GLU A 27 -0.63 3.10 21.67
CA GLU A 27 0.03 3.52 20.42
C GLU A 27 -0.99 4.13 19.45
N HIS A 28 -2.17 3.53 19.32
CA HIS A 28 -3.23 4.06 18.48
C HIS A 28 -3.72 5.45 18.94
N MET A 29 -3.74 5.77 20.23
CA MET A 29 -4.17 7.10 20.69
C MET A 29 -3.34 8.25 20.09
N SER A 30 -2.10 8.00 19.66
CA SER A 30 -1.27 8.98 18.96
C SER A 30 -1.89 9.51 17.67
N ILE A 31 -2.74 8.74 16.98
CA ILE A 31 -3.42 9.22 15.76
C ILE A 31 -4.51 10.26 16.07
N HIS A 32 -5.01 10.25 17.29
CA HIS A 32 -6.03 11.18 17.76
C HIS A 32 -5.40 12.44 18.38
N THR A 33 -4.35 12.26 19.18
CA THR A 33 -3.65 13.38 19.82
C THR A 33 -2.67 14.09 18.88
N GLY A 34 -2.28 13.42 17.78
CA GLY A 34 -1.22 13.88 16.89
C GLY A 34 0.18 13.78 17.50
N GLU A 35 0.33 13.16 18.68
CA GLU A 35 1.60 13.02 19.37
C GLU A 35 2.56 12.14 18.57
N LYS A 36 3.76 12.67 18.31
CA LYS A 36 4.85 11.94 17.65
C LYS A 36 6.11 12.00 18.52
N PRO A 37 6.17 11.19 19.59
CA PRO A 37 7.23 11.29 20.60
C PRO A 37 8.61 10.93 20.03
N TYR A 38 8.67 10.11 18.98
CA TYR A 38 9.93 9.62 18.42
C TYR A 38 10.45 10.57 17.33
N LYS A 39 11.46 11.37 17.64
CA LYS A 39 12.12 12.29 16.69
C LYS A 39 13.34 11.61 16.04
N CYS A 40 13.51 11.81 14.73
CA CYS A 40 14.74 11.41 14.04
C CYS A 40 15.93 12.30 14.46
N SER A 41 17.09 11.69 14.70
CA SER A 41 18.33 12.40 15.00
C SER A 41 18.93 13.11 13.77
N HIS A 42 18.63 12.62 12.57
CA HIS A 42 19.23 13.10 11.32
C HIS A 42 18.33 14.09 10.55
N CYS A 43 17.05 14.23 10.92
CA CYS A 43 16.13 15.17 10.30
C CYS A 43 14.98 15.56 11.23
N ASN A 44 14.13 16.51 10.82
CA ASN A 44 13.01 16.99 11.65
C ASN A 44 11.78 16.07 11.63
N LYS A 45 11.85 14.88 11.03
CA LYS A 45 10.72 13.94 10.99
C LYS A 45 10.47 13.32 12.37
N ARG A 46 9.19 13.19 12.71
CA ARG A 46 8.72 12.56 13.95
C ARG A 46 7.78 11.41 13.63
N PHE A 47 7.76 10.42 14.51
CA PHE A 47 6.99 9.19 14.40
C PHE A 47 6.22 8.94 15.70
N ASP A 48 5.05 8.33 15.56
CA ASP A 48 4.20 7.82 16.62
C ASP A 48 4.74 6.52 17.23
N ARG A 49 5.52 5.75 16.46
CA ARG A 49 6.06 4.44 16.86
C ARG A 49 7.59 4.40 16.80
N SER A 50 8.21 3.81 17.81
CA SER A 50 9.67 3.65 17.87
C SER A 50 10.18 2.74 16.74
N GLY A 51 9.43 1.70 16.40
CA GLY A 51 9.75 0.78 15.31
C GLY A 51 9.77 1.47 13.94
N ASP A 52 8.94 2.49 13.75
CA ASP A 52 8.88 3.24 12.48
C ASP A 52 10.00 4.28 12.39
N LEU A 53 10.38 4.91 13.51
CA LEU A 53 11.61 5.69 13.58
C LEU A 53 12.83 4.81 13.21
N LYS A 54 12.99 3.63 13.81
CA LYS A 54 14.11 2.72 13.49
C LYS A 54 14.14 2.31 12.01
N LYS A 55 12.98 2.06 11.40
CA LYS A 55 12.91 1.78 9.95
C LYS A 55 13.31 3.01 9.13
N HIS A 56 12.83 4.19 9.51
CA HIS A 56 13.15 5.44 8.85
C HIS A 56 14.65 5.77 8.91
N GLU A 57 15.31 5.57 10.05
CA GLU A 57 16.75 5.81 10.22
C GLU A 57 17.61 5.02 9.24
N ARG A 58 17.14 3.86 8.76
CA ARG A 58 17.82 3.08 7.70
C ARG A 58 18.05 3.87 6.42
N ILE A 59 17.24 4.89 6.16
CA ILE A 59 17.38 5.76 4.98
C ILE A 59 18.63 6.64 5.13
N HIS A 60 18.93 7.12 6.33
CA HIS A 60 20.08 7.99 6.59
C HIS A 60 21.40 7.22 6.55
N ILE A 61 21.42 6.00 7.11
CA ILE A 61 22.62 5.12 7.11
C ILE A 61 22.77 4.32 5.80
N GLY A 62 21.81 4.40 4.88
CA GLY A 62 21.85 3.68 3.60
C GLY A 62 21.73 2.15 3.70
N VAL A 63 21.39 1.60 4.86
CA VAL A 63 21.33 0.15 5.09
C VAL A 63 20.11 -0.46 4.38
N LYS A 64 20.38 -1.44 3.52
CA LYS A 64 19.37 -2.17 2.73
C LYS A 64 19.44 -3.66 3.03
N PRO A 65 18.83 -4.12 4.15
CA PRO A 65 19.02 -5.48 4.63
C PRO A 65 18.28 -6.52 3.76
N TYR A 66 17.26 -6.11 3.01
CA TYR A 66 16.45 -7.01 2.21
C TYR A 66 17.00 -7.14 0.79
N LYS A 67 17.45 -8.33 0.41
CA LYS A 67 17.97 -8.63 -0.95
C LYS A 67 16.91 -9.38 -1.76
N CYS A 68 16.77 -9.03 -3.04
CA CYS A 68 15.95 -9.80 -3.97
C CYS A 68 16.58 -11.17 -4.27
N SER A 69 15.77 -12.22 -4.28
CA SER A 69 16.21 -13.58 -4.63
C SER A 69 16.50 -13.73 -6.13
N HIS A 70 15.84 -12.94 -6.96
CA HIS A 70 15.91 -13.05 -8.42
C HIS A 70 16.88 -12.05 -9.08
N CYS A 71 17.43 -11.09 -8.34
CA CYS A 71 18.42 -10.13 -8.84
C CYS A 71 19.25 -9.50 -7.72
N ASN A 72 20.27 -8.70 -8.06
CA ASN A 72 21.16 -8.08 -7.08
C ASN A 72 20.60 -6.83 -6.37
N LYS A 73 19.33 -6.47 -6.60
CA LYS A 73 18.72 -5.29 -5.96
C LYS A 73 18.46 -5.51 -4.47
N ARG A 74 18.67 -4.46 -3.67
CA ARG A 74 18.46 -4.45 -2.22
C ARG A 74 17.51 -3.31 -1.81
N PHE A 75 16.79 -3.50 -0.71
CA PHE A 75 15.76 -2.61 -0.20
C PHE A 75 15.92 -2.37 1.31
N SER A 76 15.51 -1.18 1.77
CA SER A 76 15.51 -0.80 3.20
C SER A 76 14.33 -1.41 3.97
N HIS A 77 13.24 -1.72 3.27
CA HIS A 77 12.00 -2.28 3.83
C HIS A 77 11.60 -3.58 3.11
N SER A 78 11.06 -4.55 3.88
CA SER A 78 10.58 -5.83 3.36
C SER A 78 9.37 -5.68 2.44
N SER A 79 8.49 -4.72 2.73
CA SER A 79 7.34 -4.41 1.87
C SER A 79 7.78 -3.97 0.47
N SER A 80 8.83 -3.12 0.39
CA SER A 80 9.42 -2.68 -0.88
C SER A 80 10.07 -3.82 -1.65
N LEU A 81 10.72 -4.77 -0.96
CA LEU A 81 11.22 -5.99 -1.61
C LEU A 81 10.05 -6.82 -2.16
N LYS A 82 9.01 -7.06 -1.36
CA LYS A 82 7.86 -7.88 -1.77
C LYS A 82 7.12 -7.29 -2.97
N THR A 83 6.99 -5.96 -3.05
CA THR A 83 6.42 -5.32 -4.24
C THR A 83 7.35 -5.43 -5.44
N HIS A 84 8.66 -5.27 -5.23
CA HIS A 84 9.65 -5.47 -6.28
C HIS A 84 9.64 -6.89 -6.83
N GLU A 85 9.58 -7.92 -5.99
CA GLU A 85 9.58 -9.32 -6.42
C GLU A 85 8.45 -9.65 -7.40
N ARG A 86 7.34 -8.91 -7.35
CA ARG A 86 6.24 -9.04 -8.32
C ARG A 86 6.63 -8.70 -9.74
N ILE A 87 7.69 -7.91 -9.96
CA ILE A 87 8.18 -7.72 -11.32
C ILE A 87 8.73 -9.02 -11.88
N HIS A 88 9.15 -9.99 -11.05
CA HIS A 88 9.62 -11.29 -11.51
C HIS A 88 8.49 -12.25 -11.85
N THR A 89 7.27 -11.99 -11.37
CA THR A 89 6.03 -12.64 -11.82
C THR A 89 5.37 -11.76 -12.90
N GLY A 90 5.65 -12.05 -14.17
CA GLY A 90 5.11 -11.32 -15.33
C GLY A 90 3.65 -11.65 -15.65
N CYS A 91 3.13 -11.07 -16.73
CA CYS A 91 1.85 -11.47 -17.30
C CYS A 91 1.92 -12.90 -17.84
N SER A 92 0.86 -13.69 -17.66
CA SER A 92 0.77 -15.06 -18.19
C SER A 92 0.63 -15.13 -19.71
N HIS A 93 0.25 -14.03 -20.35
CA HIS A 93 -0.05 -13.98 -21.80
C HIS A 93 1.03 -13.27 -22.62
N CYS A 94 1.98 -12.57 -21.99
CA CYS A 94 3.08 -11.90 -22.67
C CYS A 94 4.24 -11.57 -21.72
N ASP A 95 5.39 -11.18 -22.27
CA ASP A 95 6.61 -10.90 -21.49
C ASP A 95 6.59 -9.58 -20.69
N LYS A 96 5.42 -8.93 -20.56
CA LYS A 96 5.30 -7.68 -19.81
C LYS A 96 5.31 -7.93 -18.31
N ARG A 97 6.07 -7.09 -17.59
CA ARG A 97 6.35 -7.23 -16.16
C ARG A 97 5.89 -5.98 -15.41
N PHE A 98 5.32 -6.17 -14.23
CA PHE A 98 4.69 -5.09 -13.46
C PHE A 98 5.11 -5.14 -11.99
N SER A 99 5.46 -3.99 -11.42
CA SER A 99 5.81 -3.87 -9.98
C SER A 99 4.60 -3.79 -9.07
N VAL A 100 3.44 -3.46 -9.64
CA VAL A 100 2.19 -3.25 -8.91
C VAL A 100 1.14 -4.21 -9.46
N SER A 101 0.54 -5.00 -8.57
CA SER A 101 -0.45 -6.02 -8.95
C SER A 101 -1.70 -5.43 -9.60
N SER A 102 -2.15 -4.24 -9.19
CA SER A 102 -3.25 -3.54 -9.85
C SER A 102 -2.94 -3.22 -11.31
N ASN A 103 -1.69 -2.86 -11.62
CA ASN A 103 -1.28 -2.54 -12.99
C ASN A 103 -1.28 -3.80 -13.85
N LEU A 104 -0.77 -4.93 -13.33
CA LEU A 104 -0.86 -6.23 -14.01
C LEU A 104 -2.31 -6.61 -14.29
N LYS A 105 -3.19 -6.56 -13.28
CA LYS A 105 -4.62 -6.87 -13.46
C LYS A 105 -5.29 -5.99 -14.51
N THR A 106 -5.02 -4.67 -14.48
CA THR A 106 -5.57 -3.78 -15.51
C THR A 106 -5.00 -4.04 -16.90
N HIS A 107 -3.76 -4.52 -16.98
CA HIS A 107 -3.12 -4.89 -18.23
C HIS A 107 -3.71 -6.18 -18.81
N GLU A 108 -4.00 -7.18 -17.97
CA GLU A 108 -4.62 -8.44 -18.38
C GLU A 108 -5.97 -8.24 -19.08
N ARG A 109 -6.68 -7.15 -18.79
CA ARG A 109 -7.91 -6.77 -19.50
C ARG A 109 -7.72 -6.55 -21.01
N ILE A 110 -6.50 -6.25 -21.45
CA ILE A 110 -6.19 -6.14 -22.88
C ILE A 110 -6.25 -7.52 -23.54
N HIS A 111 -5.87 -8.58 -22.82
CA HIS A 111 -5.94 -9.95 -23.32
C HIS A 111 -7.35 -10.53 -23.21
N THR A 112 -8.09 -10.22 -22.14
CA THR A 112 -9.47 -10.72 -21.95
C THR A 112 -10.54 -9.90 -22.64
N GLY A 113 -10.23 -8.66 -23.05
CA GLY A 113 -11.20 -7.72 -23.62
C GLY A 113 -12.15 -7.07 -22.60
N GLU A 114 -11.96 -7.31 -21.30
CA GLU A 114 -12.83 -6.81 -20.24
C GLU A 114 -12.87 -5.27 -20.20
N LYS A 115 -14.08 -4.68 -20.24
CA LYS A 115 -14.31 -3.23 -20.16
C LYS A 115 -15.34 -2.87 -19.07
N PRO A 116 -14.93 -2.87 -17.79
CA PRO A 116 -15.88 -2.74 -16.67
C PRO A 116 -16.51 -1.34 -16.54
N TYR A 117 -15.87 -0.32 -17.09
CA TYR A 117 -16.27 1.06 -16.88
C TYR A 117 -17.11 1.54 -18.05
N HIS A 118 -18.38 1.82 -17.83
CA HIS A 118 -19.27 2.33 -18.88
C HIS A 118 -19.63 3.78 -18.61
N CYS A 119 -19.75 4.56 -19.67
CA CYS A 119 -20.28 5.92 -19.61
C CYS A 119 -21.80 5.85 -19.49
N THR A 120 -22.36 6.43 -18.43
CA THR A 120 -23.81 6.46 -18.21
C THR A 120 -24.54 7.35 -19.21
N ALA A 121 -23.87 8.36 -19.78
CA ALA A 121 -24.48 9.28 -20.75
C ALA A 121 -24.59 8.70 -22.17
N CYS A 122 -23.67 7.85 -22.61
CA CYS A 122 -23.64 7.34 -23.99
C CYS A 122 -23.38 5.84 -24.14
N GLY A 123 -23.29 5.09 -23.04
CA GLY A 123 -23.10 3.64 -23.04
C GLY A 123 -21.70 3.15 -23.45
N LYS A 124 -20.75 4.02 -23.82
CA LYS A 124 -19.40 3.60 -24.23
C LYS A 124 -18.64 2.94 -23.06
N CYS A 125 -18.04 1.78 -23.32
CA CYS A 125 -17.28 1.01 -22.33
C CYS A 125 -15.76 1.19 -22.46
N PHE A 126 -15.06 1.18 -21.33
CA PHE A 126 -13.63 1.41 -21.17
C PHE A 126 -13.01 0.37 -20.23
N ASN A 127 -11.74 0.03 -20.45
CA ASN A 127 -10.98 -0.92 -19.62
C ASN A 127 -10.36 -0.26 -18.36
N ARG A 128 -10.32 1.08 -18.31
CA ARG A 128 -9.75 1.88 -17.21
C ARG A 128 -10.69 3.02 -16.82
N SER A 129 -10.82 3.26 -15.51
CA SER A 129 -11.60 4.39 -14.98
C SER A 129 -11.06 5.75 -15.43
N SER A 130 -9.73 5.90 -15.52
CA SER A 130 -9.12 7.14 -16.00
C SER A 130 -9.52 7.48 -17.43
N ALA A 131 -9.65 6.46 -18.30
CA ALA A 131 -10.09 6.66 -19.68
C ALA A 131 -11.56 7.07 -19.75
N LEU A 132 -12.43 6.48 -18.93
CA LEU A 132 -13.81 6.93 -18.78
C LEU A 132 -13.87 8.38 -18.30
N HIS A 133 -13.10 8.74 -17.26
CA HIS A 133 -13.10 10.09 -16.72
C HIS A 133 -12.65 11.14 -17.75
N SER A 134 -11.59 10.85 -18.52
CA SER A 134 -11.17 11.71 -19.63
C SER A 134 -12.25 11.81 -20.72
N HIS A 135 -12.92 10.71 -21.05
CA HIS A 135 -14.02 10.70 -22.00
C HIS A 135 -15.19 11.57 -21.53
N THR A 136 -15.64 11.40 -20.28
CA THR A 136 -16.76 12.18 -19.74
C THR A 136 -16.43 13.66 -19.69
N LYS A 137 -15.20 14.01 -19.30
CA LYS A 137 -14.76 15.40 -19.27
C LYS A 137 -14.67 16.03 -20.66
N SER A 138 -14.20 15.28 -21.65
CA SER A 138 -14.03 15.81 -23.02
C SER A 138 -15.33 15.88 -23.82
N ILE A 139 -16.28 14.98 -23.59
CA ILE A 139 -17.46 14.82 -24.45
C ILE A 139 -18.74 15.31 -23.77
N HIS A 140 -18.87 15.15 -22.45
CA HIS A 140 -20.13 15.35 -21.72
C HIS A 140 -20.08 16.47 -20.68
N SER A 141 -18.97 17.20 -20.57
CA SER A 141 -18.80 18.30 -19.59
C SER A 141 -19.08 19.68 -20.19
N LYS A 142 -20.13 19.80 -21.02
CA LYS A 142 -20.70 21.11 -21.39
C LYS A 142 -21.82 21.47 -20.43
#